data_AF-A0A852WCD5-F1
#
_entry.id   AF-A0A852WCD5-F1
#
_cell.length_a   1.000
_cell.length_b   1.000
_cell.length_c   1.000
_cell.angle_alpha   90.00
_cell.angle_beta   90.00
_cell.angle_gamma   90.00
#
_symmetry.space_group_name_H-M   'P 1'
#
loop_
_entity.id
_entity.type
_entity.pdbx_description
1 polymer ?
#
loop_
_entity_poly.entity_id
_entity_poly.type
_entity_poly.pdbx_seq_one_letter_code
_entity_poly.pdbx_strand_id
1 'polypeptide(L)'
;MSASEARRLACNAGLVPAVLDGASLPLDLGRAERFFTEAQRVALATRYDACAAFGCDRPYAWCELHHEDPWHRGGKTDLALAVPLCGHHHRRAHDPIYHHRVITDAATARKTVAFVQRK
;
A
#
# COMPACT_ATOMS: atom_id res chain seq x y z
N MET A 1 30.04 -7.18 7.15
CA MET A 1 28.69 -7.76 7.31
C MET A 1 28.09 -7.98 5.94
N SER A 2 27.67 -9.20 5.64
CA SER A 2 26.91 -9.53 4.43
C SER A 2 25.43 -9.17 4.57
N ALA A 3 24.70 -9.12 3.46
CA ALA A 3 23.24 -8.92 3.47
C ALA A 3 22.50 -10.01 4.28
N SER A 4 23.00 -11.25 4.23
CA SER A 4 22.44 -12.38 4.98
C SER A 4 22.74 -12.31 6.48
N GLU A 5 23.92 -11.82 6.88
CA GLU A 5 24.25 -11.53 8.28
C GLU A 5 23.39 -10.38 8.83
N ALA A 6 23.24 -9.30 8.07
CA ALA A 6 22.36 -8.19 8.43
C ALA A 6 20.89 -8.64 8.56
N ARG A 7 20.42 -9.51 7.65
CA ARG A 7 19.06 -10.07 7.69
C ARG A 7 18.82 -10.94 8.92
N ARG A 8 19.75 -11.85 9.25
CA ARG A 8 19.62 -12.69 10.46
C ARG A 8 19.57 -11.85 11.73
N LEU A 9 20.42 -10.83 11.84
CA LEU A 9 20.41 -9.90 12.98
C LEU A 9 19.10 -9.12 13.05
N ALA A 10 18.60 -8.61 11.91
CA ALA A 10 17.32 -7.91 11.84
C ALA A 10 16.13 -8.81 12.23
N CYS A 11 16.06 -10.04 11.69
CA CYS A 11 15.01 -10.99 12.05
C CYS A 11 15.03 -11.36 13.54
N ASN A 12 16.21 -11.56 14.14
CA ASN A 12 16.34 -11.80 15.58
C ASN A 12 15.91 -10.59 16.44
N ALA A 13 16.00 -9.37 15.88
CA ALA A 13 15.55 -8.14 16.52
C ALA A 13 14.06 -7.84 16.26
N GLY A 14 13.30 -8.73 15.60
CA GLY A 14 11.91 -8.49 15.22
C GLY A 14 11.73 -7.49 14.08
N LEU A 15 12.82 -7.10 13.42
CA LEU A 15 12.80 -6.24 12.23
C LEU A 15 12.56 -7.11 11.00
N VAL A 16 11.67 -6.66 10.10
CA VAL A 16 11.52 -7.24 8.77
C VAL A 16 12.40 -6.43 7.81
N PRO A 17 13.63 -6.86 7.52
CA PRO A 17 14.48 -6.14 6.58
C PRO A 17 13.83 -6.19 5.20
N ALA A 18 13.56 -5.01 4.62
CA ALA A 18 13.24 -4.86 3.19
C ALA A 18 14.52 -5.02 2.34
N VAL A 19 15.27 -6.08 2.63
CA VAL A 19 16.46 -6.50 1.89
C VAL A 19 16.00 -7.70 1.08
N LEU A 20 15.68 -7.46 -0.20
CA LEU A 20 15.37 -8.52 -1.14
C LEU A 20 16.69 -9.24 -1.44
N ASP A 21 16.91 -10.38 -0.77
CA ASP A 21 18.09 -11.26 -0.91
C ASP A 21 18.05 -12.05 -2.24
N GLY A 22 17.76 -11.33 -3.34
CA GLY A 22 17.46 -11.87 -4.66
C GLY A 22 17.44 -10.79 -5.73
N ALA A 23 17.00 -11.12 -6.94
CA ALA A 23 16.88 -10.15 -8.03
C ALA A 23 15.92 -9.00 -7.63
N SER A 24 16.21 -7.78 -8.12
CA SER A 24 15.30 -6.65 -8.00
C SER A 24 13.91 -7.06 -8.48
N LEU A 25 12.92 -6.96 -7.59
CA LEU A 25 11.53 -7.24 -7.94
C LEU A 25 10.89 -5.97 -8.51
N PRO A 26 10.18 -6.05 -9.65
CA PRO A 26 9.52 -4.90 -10.22
C PRO A 26 8.38 -4.45 -9.29
N LEU A 27 8.45 -3.21 -8.84
CA LEU A 27 7.41 -2.58 -8.02
C LEU A 27 6.41 -1.77 -8.85
N ASP A 28 6.73 -1.57 -10.12
CA ASP A 28 5.89 -0.90 -11.12
C ASP A 28 5.56 -1.90 -12.23
N LEU A 29 4.39 -2.54 -12.12
CA LEU A 29 3.96 -3.61 -13.03
C LEU A 29 3.11 -3.06 -14.19
N GLY A 30 2.77 -1.78 -14.16
CA GLY A 30 1.93 -1.14 -15.15
C GLY A 30 0.60 -1.86 -15.28
N ARG A 31 0.37 -2.45 -16.45
CA ARG A 31 -0.86 -3.20 -16.78
C ARG A 31 -0.66 -4.71 -16.91
N ALA A 32 0.53 -5.21 -16.62
CA ALA A 32 0.85 -6.64 -16.75
C ALA A 32 0.07 -7.51 -15.76
N GLU A 33 -0.12 -7.00 -14.54
CA GLU A 33 -0.80 -7.72 -13.46
C GLU A 33 -1.89 -6.87 -12.82
N ARG A 34 -3.07 -7.45 -12.63
CA ARG A 34 -4.19 -6.73 -12.00
C ARG A 34 -3.98 -6.53 -10.50
N PHE A 35 -3.39 -7.49 -9.82
CA PHE A 35 -3.29 -7.49 -8.37
C PHE A 35 -1.89 -7.11 -7.92
N PHE A 36 -1.81 -6.31 -6.86
CA PHE A 36 -0.54 -5.97 -6.24
C PHE A 36 0.12 -7.22 -5.65
N THR A 37 1.44 -7.30 -5.81
CA THR A 37 2.27 -8.42 -5.36
C THR A 37 2.65 -8.30 -3.88
N GLU A 38 3.12 -9.40 -3.30
CA GLU A 38 3.65 -9.40 -1.94
C GLU A 38 4.86 -8.46 -1.79
N ALA A 39 5.70 -8.34 -2.82
CA ALA A 39 6.82 -7.40 -2.82
C ALA A 39 6.35 -5.94 -2.69
N GLN A 40 5.29 -5.56 -3.40
CA GLN A 40 4.66 -4.24 -3.26
C GLN A 40 4.02 -4.06 -1.89
N ARG A 41 3.40 -5.11 -1.32
CA ARG A 41 2.86 -5.09 0.04
C ARG A 41 3.93 -4.86 1.10
N VAL A 42 5.07 -5.55 1.01
CA VAL A 42 6.22 -5.36 1.91
C VAL A 42 6.81 -3.96 1.76
N ALA A 43 6.95 -3.47 0.52
CA ALA A 43 7.44 -2.12 0.28
C ALA A 43 6.53 -1.05 0.91
N LEU A 44 5.20 -1.19 0.80
CA LEU A 44 4.24 -0.28 1.44
C LEU A 44 4.23 -0.38 2.97
N ALA A 45 4.54 -1.54 3.56
CA ALA A 45 4.64 -1.68 5.02
C ALA A 45 5.72 -0.76 5.63
N THR A 46 6.68 -0.29 4.83
CA THR A 46 7.68 0.71 5.27
C THR A 46 7.10 2.14 5.42
N ARG A 47 5.92 2.40 4.84
CA ARG A 47 5.26 3.72 4.81
C ARG A 47 3.96 3.76 5.60
N TYR A 48 3.35 2.60 5.83
CA TYR A 48 2.04 2.48 6.47
C TYR A 48 2.08 1.48 7.62
N ASP A 49 1.63 1.96 8.77
CA ASP A 49 1.32 1.19 9.97
C ASP A 49 -0.17 0.85 10.07
N ALA A 50 -1.02 1.67 9.47
CA ALA A 50 -2.47 1.56 9.47
C ALA A 50 -3.10 1.85 8.10
N CYS A 51 -4.42 1.63 8.03
CA CYS A 51 -5.29 2.04 6.93
C CYS A 51 -5.07 3.50 6.53
N ALA A 52 -5.00 3.78 5.23
CA ALA A 52 -4.79 5.12 4.69
C ALA A 52 -6.00 6.07 4.89
N ALA A 53 -7.16 5.56 5.29
CA ALA A 53 -8.33 6.39 5.55
C ALA A 53 -8.07 7.37 6.71
N PHE A 54 -8.43 8.64 6.53
CA PHE A 54 -8.23 9.69 7.52
C PHE A 54 -8.83 9.29 8.88
N GLY A 55 -7.98 9.27 9.91
CA GLY A 55 -8.37 8.93 11.29
C GLY A 55 -8.63 7.44 11.54
N CYS A 56 -8.31 6.54 10.60
CA CYS A 56 -8.43 5.11 10.81
C CYS A 56 -7.14 4.53 11.38
N ASP A 57 -7.28 3.71 12.42
CA ASP A 57 -6.19 3.05 13.16
C ASP A 57 -6.08 1.54 12.87
N ARG A 58 -6.93 1.01 11.97
CA ARG A 58 -6.90 -0.41 11.64
C ARG A 58 -5.53 -0.80 11.08
N PRO A 59 -4.87 -1.84 11.60
CA PRO A 59 -3.52 -2.21 11.21
C PRO A 59 -3.36 -2.41 9.70
N TYR A 60 -2.20 -2.03 9.16
CA TYR A 60 -1.86 -2.24 7.75
C TYR A 60 -1.97 -3.72 7.34
N ALA A 61 -1.65 -4.64 8.24
CA ALA A 61 -1.81 -6.08 8.04
C ALA A 61 -3.26 -6.51 7.72
N TRP A 62 -4.25 -5.69 8.05
CA TRP A 62 -5.67 -5.94 7.77
C TRP A 62 -6.17 -5.17 6.54
N CYS A 63 -5.26 -4.58 5.77
CA CYS A 63 -5.59 -3.78 4.61
C CYS A 63 -5.45 -4.55 3.29
N GLU A 64 -6.38 -4.25 2.39
CA GLU A 64 -6.31 -4.57 0.97
C GLU A 64 -5.61 -3.40 0.24
N LEU A 65 -4.87 -3.70 -0.83
CA LEU A 65 -4.22 -2.68 -1.64
C LEU A 65 -5.18 -2.24 -2.76
N HIS A 66 -5.71 -1.04 -2.61
CA HIS A 66 -6.62 -0.39 -3.54
C HIS A 66 -5.84 0.35 -4.62
N HIS A 67 -6.31 0.31 -5.86
CA HIS A 67 -5.79 1.19 -6.92
C HIS A 67 -6.38 2.59 -6.76
N GLU A 68 -5.54 3.61 -6.65
CA GLU A 68 -5.97 5.02 -6.65
C GLU A 68 -6.77 5.36 -7.91
N ASP A 69 -6.22 5.00 -9.07
CA ASP A 69 -6.95 4.99 -10.33
C ASP A 69 -7.60 3.61 -10.54
N PRO A 70 -8.93 3.51 -10.73
CA PRO A 70 -9.57 2.21 -10.86
C PRO A 70 -8.97 1.38 -12.01
N TRP A 71 -8.54 0.16 -11.71
CA TRP A 71 -7.92 -0.75 -12.69
C TRP A 71 -8.76 -0.92 -13.96
N HIS A 72 -10.07 -1.10 -13.81
CA HIS A 72 -11.01 -1.28 -14.93
C HIS A 72 -11.12 -0.04 -15.85
N ARG A 73 -10.65 1.13 -15.40
CA ARG A 73 -10.62 2.40 -16.15
C ARG A 73 -9.23 2.75 -16.67
N GLY A 74 -8.26 1.86 -16.53
CA GLY A 74 -6.91 2.09 -17.04
C GLY A 74 -5.83 2.24 -15.98
N GLY A 75 -6.19 2.28 -14.69
CA GLY A 75 -5.22 2.40 -13.59
C GLY A 75 -4.18 1.29 -13.59
N LYS A 76 -3.00 1.58 -13.02
CA LYS A 76 -1.83 0.69 -13.05
C LYS A 76 -1.53 0.08 -11.68
N THR A 77 -0.91 -1.09 -11.68
CA THR A 77 -0.44 -1.80 -10.49
C THR A 77 1.00 -1.36 -10.21
N ASP A 78 1.15 -0.05 -10.03
CA ASP A 78 2.41 0.61 -9.68
C ASP A 78 2.39 0.96 -8.20
N LEU A 79 3.53 0.85 -7.52
CA LEU A 79 3.59 1.04 -6.06
C LEU A 79 3.10 2.43 -5.63
N ALA A 80 3.37 3.44 -6.46
CA ALA A 80 2.96 4.82 -6.23
C ALA A 80 1.45 5.05 -6.33
N LEU A 81 0.69 4.12 -6.92
CA LEU A 81 -0.76 4.18 -7.11
C LEU A 81 -1.51 3.24 -6.16
N ALA A 82 -0.80 2.53 -5.29
CA ALA A 82 -1.37 1.64 -4.31
C ALA A 82 -1.79 2.41 -3.05
N VAL A 83 -3.00 2.13 -2.55
CA VAL A 83 -3.59 2.76 -1.37
C VAL A 83 -4.07 1.67 -0.41
N PRO A 84 -3.44 1.48 0.77
CA PRO A 84 -3.89 0.46 1.71
C PRO A 84 -5.18 0.88 2.41
N LEU A 85 -6.24 0.11 2.27
CA LEU A 85 -7.53 0.34 2.93
C LEU A 85 -7.99 -0.93 3.63
N CYS A 86 -8.46 -0.81 4.88
CA CYS A 86 -9.12 -1.92 5.55
C CYS A 86 -10.41 -2.30 4.82
N GLY A 87 -10.92 -3.52 5.02
CA GLY A 87 -12.12 -4.00 4.30
C GLY A 87 -13.39 -3.13 4.47
N HIS A 88 -13.47 -2.30 5.52
CA HIS A 88 -14.53 -1.28 5.67
C HIS A 88 -14.34 -0.13 4.68
N HIS A 89 -13.16 0.49 4.68
CA HIS A 89 -12.86 1.64 3.82
C HIS A 89 -12.65 1.23 2.36
N HIS A 90 -12.21 0.00 2.10
CA HIS A 90 -12.12 -0.53 0.74
C HIS A 90 -13.50 -0.63 0.10
N ARG A 91 -14.50 -1.18 0.80
CA ARG A 91 -15.90 -1.15 0.35
C ARG A 91 -16.43 0.27 0.19
N ARG A 92 -16.15 1.16 1.15
CA ARG A 92 -16.56 2.58 1.08
C ARG A 92 -15.98 3.30 -0.15
N ALA A 93 -14.78 2.94 -0.61
CA ALA A 93 -14.17 3.51 -1.81
C ALA A 93 -14.91 3.15 -3.10
N HIS A 94 -15.63 2.01 -3.10
CA HIS A 94 -16.47 1.57 -4.20
C HIS A 94 -17.94 1.98 -4.07
N ASP A 95 -18.34 2.52 -2.92
CA ASP A 95 -19.72 2.91 -2.66
C ASP A 95 -20.04 4.25 -3.36
N PRO A 96 -21.01 4.28 -4.29
CA PRO A 96 -21.34 5.48 -5.06
C PRO A 96 -21.86 6.63 -4.19
N ILE A 97 -22.33 6.38 -2.97
CA ILE A 97 -22.78 7.44 -2.07
C ILE A 97 -21.62 8.25 -1.49
N TYR A 98 -20.38 7.77 -1.61
CA TYR A 98 -19.20 8.51 -1.20
C TYR A 98 -18.42 9.02 -2.41
N HIS A 99 -17.71 10.13 -2.21
CA HIS A 99 -16.52 10.46 -2.97
C HIS A 99 -15.33 10.38 -2.03
N HIS A 100 -14.18 10.00 -2.57
CA HIS A 100 -12.94 9.97 -1.82
C HIS A 100 -11.91 10.89 -2.46
N ARG A 101 -11.09 11.51 -1.63
CA ARG A 101 -9.96 12.33 -2.06
C ARG A 101 -8.69 11.74 -1.47
N VAL A 102 -7.72 11.49 -2.33
CA VAL A 102 -6.38 11.04 -1.94
C VAL A 102 -5.47 12.25 -1.80
N ILE A 103 -4.75 12.35 -0.69
CA ILE A 103 -3.76 13.38 -0.40
C ILE A 103 -2.43 12.65 -0.23
N THR A 104 -1.41 13.01 -1.02
CA THR A 104 -0.08 12.40 -0.94
C THR A 104 0.87 13.33 -0.21
N ASP A 105 1.50 12.84 0.85
CA ASP A 105 2.60 13.53 1.53
C ASP A 105 3.86 13.49 0.66
N ALA A 106 4.41 14.66 0.33
CA ALA A 106 5.51 14.78 -0.62
C ALA A 106 6.85 14.22 -0.09
N ALA A 107 7.04 14.18 1.24
CA ALA A 107 8.30 13.74 1.84
C ALA A 107 8.34 12.20 2.02
N THR A 108 7.20 11.60 2.32
CA THR A 108 7.10 10.17 2.69
C THR A 108 6.42 9.32 1.61
N ALA A 109 5.80 9.96 0.61
CA ALA A 109 4.89 9.33 -0.34
C ALA A 109 3.72 8.58 0.33
N ARG A 110 3.43 8.84 1.62
CA ARG A 110 2.28 8.29 2.33
C ARG A 110 1.01 9.00 1.84
N LYS A 111 -0.03 8.22 1.57
CA LYS A 111 -1.33 8.71 1.13
C LYS A 111 -2.32 8.68 2.28
N THR A 112 -3.18 9.70 2.32
CA THR A 112 -4.32 9.76 3.23
C THR A 112 -5.59 9.91 2.40
N VAL A 113 -6.61 9.11 2.71
CA VAL A 113 -7.89 9.09 2.01
C VAL A 113 -8.98 9.69 2.87
N ALA A 114 -9.53 10.82 2.44
CA ALA A 114 -10.72 11.40 3.05
C ALA A 114 -11.97 10.92 2.29
N PHE A 115 -12.95 10.38 3.00
CA PHE A 115 -14.25 10.01 2.45
C PHE A 115 -15.28 11.06 2.81
N VAL A 116 -16.06 11.51 1.83
CA VAL A 116 -17.13 12.48 2.02
C VAL A 116 -18.39 11.95 1.33
N GLN A 117 -19.50 11.93 2.05
CA GLN A 117 -20.77 11.50 1.48
C GLN A 117 -21.28 12.53 0.47
N ARG A 118 -21.78 12.06 -0.67
CA ARG A 118 -22.47 12.87 -1.66
C ARG A 118 -23.80 13.31 -1.06
N LYS A 119 -24.11 14.61 -1.18
CA LYS A 119 -25.43 15.15 -0.84
C LYS A 119 -26.49 14.67 -1.82
#